data_AF-A0A8J2TKH4-F1
#
_entry.id   AF-A0A8J2TKH4-F1
#
_cell.length_a   1.000
_cell.length_b   1.000
_cell.length_c   1.000
_cell.angle_alpha   90.00
_cell.angle_beta   90.00
_cell.angle_gamma   90.00
#
_symmetry.space_group_name_H-M   'P 1'
#
loop_
_entity.id
_entity.type
_entity.pdbx_description
1 polymer ?
#
loop_
_entity_poly.entity_id
_entity_poly.type
_entity_poly.pdbx_seq_one_letter_code
_entity_poly.pdbx_strand_id
1 'polypeptide(L)'
;MEVEENERDKKPPEKLQGWQRQPHQVTLNIPLTTKLIAIPDSQGLKIEINKRPVRSPHLPDGTSSVSIFLVNALPNATPSDCAFIFQTCLMVHCREGFVPRSNPKGFSSNDLDEAIAALQYRHDYEFAVGHNVSVSPLLVGEEQEVRCQTVHTTWIPVTEVPRVAPAALSDVELGMEALANLRDVKQMKQKLTPLVTAYRTWIDNQRKQAIKPPEAIPIAQTLLDKADVACRRITEGINALDDPSVLTAFCLANKVISIARRRQLCQETDQAIKSFPPPQWRPFQLAFILLNLPSLVSPEHIDRKSVDLLFFPTGGGKTEAYLGIAAFTLILRRLTYEGITSAGATVLMRYTLRLLTLDQLERASRLICALELERQQNPQILGT
;
A
#
# COMPACT_ATOMS: atom_id res chain seq x y z
N MET A 1 32.10 -20.48 40.80
CA MET A 1 31.02 -20.54 41.83
C MET A 1 29.97 -21.46 41.23
N GLU A 2 30.24 -22.75 41.33
CA GLU A 2 29.37 -23.83 40.85
C GLU A 2 28.24 -23.97 41.85
N VAL A 3 27.00 -23.88 41.38
CA VAL A 3 25.82 -24.21 42.17
C VAL A 3 25.45 -25.63 41.78
N GLU A 4 25.73 -26.57 42.68
CA GLU A 4 25.18 -27.93 42.64
C GLU A 4 23.66 -27.84 42.77
N GLU A 5 22.94 -28.10 41.67
CA GLU A 5 21.50 -28.33 41.72
C GLU A 5 21.24 -29.82 41.90
N ASN A 6 20.80 -30.15 43.11
CA ASN A 6 20.32 -31.45 43.60
C ASN A 6 19.68 -32.34 42.54
N GLU A 7 20.23 -33.55 42.39
CA GLU A 7 19.52 -34.72 41.85
C GLU A 7 18.35 -35.08 42.78
N ARG A 8 17.16 -34.53 42.51
CA ARG A 8 15.90 -35.06 43.03
C ARG A 8 15.09 -35.64 41.88
N ASP A 9 14.88 -36.95 41.96
CA ASP A 9 13.81 -37.74 41.33
C ASP A 9 13.34 -37.26 39.94
N LYS A 10 14.03 -37.67 38.88
CA LYS A 10 13.44 -37.71 37.53
C LYS A 10 12.39 -38.82 37.47
N LYS A 11 11.15 -38.50 37.86
CA LYS A 11 9.98 -39.28 37.42
C LYS A 11 10.04 -39.39 35.88
N PRO A 12 9.75 -40.57 35.30
CA PRO A 12 9.62 -40.67 33.85
C PRO A 12 8.60 -39.62 33.38
N PRO A 13 8.80 -38.96 32.21
CA PRO A 13 7.85 -37.97 31.74
C PRO A 13 6.47 -38.63 31.68
N GLU A 14 5.52 -38.12 32.47
CA GLU A 14 4.13 -38.52 32.37
C GLU A 14 3.73 -38.36 30.90
N LYS A 15 3.25 -39.45 30.28
CA LYS A 15 2.61 -39.35 28.97
C LYS A 15 1.48 -38.34 29.12
N LEU A 16 1.65 -37.16 28.52
CA LEU A 16 0.61 -36.15 28.44
C LEU A 16 -0.65 -36.85 27.89
N GLN A 17 -1.66 -37.04 28.75
CA GLN A 17 -2.99 -37.43 28.29
C GLN A 17 -3.56 -36.23 27.54
N GLY A 18 -3.56 -36.32 26.22
CA GLY A 18 -3.95 -35.22 25.36
C GLY A 18 -4.40 -35.71 24.00
N TRP A 19 -5.05 -34.82 23.27
CA TRP A 19 -5.52 -35.07 21.91
C TRP A 19 -4.34 -35.08 20.95
N GLN A 20 -4.15 -36.20 20.24
CA GLN A 20 -3.20 -36.31 19.15
C GLN A 20 -3.95 -36.38 17.82
N ARG A 21 -3.64 -35.44 16.93
CA ARG A 21 -4.18 -35.42 15.57
C ARG A 21 -3.48 -36.45 14.70
N GLN A 22 -4.26 -37.17 13.90
CA GLN A 22 -3.75 -38.10 12.89
C GLN A 22 -3.93 -37.46 11.50
N PRO A 23 -2.85 -37.17 10.77
CA PRO A 23 -2.95 -36.64 9.43
C PRO A 23 -3.51 -37.71 8.48
N HIS A 24 -4.46 -37.33 7.63
CA HIS A 24 -5.01 -38.20 6.58
C HIS A 24 -4.90 -37.49 5.24
N GLN A 25 -4.39 -38.19 4.23
CA GLN A 25 -4.25 -37.66 2.88
C GLN A 25 -4.70 -38.72 1.88
N VAL A 26 -5.60 -38.34 0.97
CA VAL A 26 -6.13 -39.23 -0.07
C VAL A 26 -6.12 -38.48 -1.40
N THR A 27 -5.69 -39.16 -2.46
CA THR A 27 -5.76 -38.66 -3.84
C THR A 27 -6.74 -39.52 -4.62
N LEU A 28 -7.72 -38.88 -5.26
CA LEU A 28 -8.78 -39.56 -6.02
C LEU A 28 -8.82 -39.03 -7.45
N ASN A 29 -8.94 -39.92 -8.43
CA ASN A 29 -9.25 -39.56 -9.81
C ASN A 29 -10.76 -39.63 -10.01
N ILE A 30 -11.41 -38.48 -10.22
CA ILE A 30 -12.86 -38.37 -10.19
C ILE A 30 -13.40 -37.95 -11.57
N PRO A 31 -14.24 -38.78 -12.21
CA PRO A 31 -15.02 -38.34 -13.37
C PRO A 31 -16.01 -37.25 -12.97
N LEU A 32 -16.09 -36.16 -13.75
CA LEU A 32 -17.01 -35.04 -13.48
C LEU A 32 -18.51 -35.40 -13.59
N THR A 33 -18.84 -36.62 -14.01
CA THR A 33 -20.21 -37.15 -14.03
C THR A 33 -20.67 -37.65 -12.65
N THR A 34 -19.74 -37.87 -11.73
CA THR A 34 -20.04 -38.41 -10.40
C THR A 34 -20.52 -37.29 -9.47
N LYS A 35 -21.64 -37.52 -8.77
CA LYS A 35 -22.21 -36.53 -7.84
C LYS A 35 -21.70 -36.66 -6.42
N LEU A 36 -21.44 -37.88 -5.95
CA LEU A 36 -21.07 -38.15 -4.57
C LEU A 36 -20.10 -39.33 -4.51
N ILE A 37 -19.01 -39.17 -3.75
CA ILE A 37 -17.95 -40.17 -3.61
C ILE A 37 -17.59 -40.29 -2.14
N ALA A 38 -17.57 -41.51 -1.61
CA ALA A 38 -17.04 -41.77 -0.27
C ALA A 38 -15.50 -41.70 -0.31
N ILE A 39 -14.90 -41.02 0.67
CA ILE A 39 -13.44 -40.96 0.80
C ILE A 39 -12.98 -42.27 1.46
N PRO A 40 -12.08 -43.04 0.84
CA PRO A 40 -11.50 -44.23 1.44
C PRO A 40 -10.90 -43.95 2.83
N ASP A 41 -11.05 -44.92 3.73
CA ASP A 41 -10.47 -44.91 5.08
C ASP A 41 -10.83 -43.68 5.94
N SER A 42 -11.93 -43.00 5.59
CA SER A 42 -12.36 -41.76 6.27
C SER A 42 -13.54 -41.93 7.23
N GLN A 43 -14.04 -43.16 7.38
CA GLN A 43 -15.16 -43.56 8.26
C GLN A 43 -16.49 -42.81 8.04
N GLY A 44 -16.61 -41.96 7.00
CA GLY A 44 -17.83 -41.20 6.74
C GLY A 44 -17.65 -39.91 5.94
N LEU A 45 -16.43 -39.50 5.61
CA LEU A 45 -16.23 -38.32 4.77
C LEU A 45 -16.60 -38.61 3.31
N LYS A 46 -17.20 -37.61 2.66
CA LYS A 46 -17.65 -37.69 1.27
C LYS A 46 -17.25 -36.45 0.51
N ILE A 47 -17.02 -36.61 -0.79
CA ILE A 47 -16.89 -35.51 -1.74
C ILE A 47 -18.19 -35.42 -2.53
N GLU A 48 -18.85 -34.26 -2.47
CA GLU A 48 -19.99 -33.94 -3.33
C GLU A 48 -19.54 -33.03 -4.48
N ILE A 49 -19.98 -33.33 -5.69
CA ILE A 49 -19.60 -32.61 -6.92
C ILE A 49 -20.85 -32.22 -7.70
N ASN A 50 -20.92 -30.94 -8.05
CA ASN A 50 -21.98 -30.38 -8.88
C ASN A 50 -21.36 -29.68 -10.10
N LYS A 51 -21.66 -30.19 -11.30
CA LYS A 51 -21.23 -29.60 -12.57
C LYS A 51 -22.40 -28.89 -13.25
N ARG A 52 -22.18 -27.67 -13.74
CA ARG A 52 -23.14 -26.91 -14.54
C ARG A 52 -22.45 -26.30 -15.77
N PRO A 53 -22.99 -26.47 -16.99
CA PRO A 53 -22.44 -25.78 -18.15
C PRO A 53 -22.61 -24.27 -18.00
N VAL A 54 -21.63 -23.49 -18.46
CA VAL A 54 -21.67 -22.03 -18.45
C VAL A 54 -21.66 -21.55 -19.89
N ARG A 55 -22.61 -20.67 -20.24
CA ARG A 55 -22.65 -19.98 -21.53
C ARG A 55 -22.35 -18.51 -21.30
N SER A 56 -21.18 -18.07 -21.75
CA SER A 56 -20.74 -16.68 -21.66
C SER A 56 -19.88 -16.36 -22.88
N PRO A 57 -20.07 -15.21 -23.54
CA PRO A 57 -19.21 -14.78 -24.64
C PRO A 57 -17.76 -14.51 -24.18
N HIS A 58 -17.52 -14.41 -22.88
CA HIS A 58 -16.20 -14.15 -22.29
C HIS A 58 -15.46 -15.43 -21.88
N LEU A 59 -16.04 -16.60 -22.11
CA LEU A 59 -15.44 -17.89 -21.74
C LEU A 59 -15.39 -18.80 -22.98
N PRO A 60 -14.38 -19.69 -23.08
CA PRO A 60 -14.33 -20.67 -24.16
C PRO A 60 -15.56 -21.57 -24.19
N ASP A 61 -15.94 -21.99 -25.39
CA ASP A 61 -17.02 -22.97 -25.58
C ASP A 61 -16.72 -24.28 -24.84
N GLY A 62 -17.77 -24.85 -24.22
CA GLY A 62 -17.65 -26.07 -23.42
C GLY A 62 -17.25 -25.85 -21.95
N THR A 63 -17.01 -24.60 -21.54
CA THR A 63 -16.71 -24.26 -20.14
C THR A 63 -17.84 -24.71 -19.19
N SER A 64 -17.46 -25.29 -18.05
CA SER A 64 -18.39 -25.70 -16.99
C SER A 64 -17.94 -25.16 -15.64
N SER A 65 -18.89 -24.73 -14.82
CA SER A 65 -18.68 -24.47 -13.40
C SER A 65 -18.77 -25.79 -12.64
N VAL A 66 -17.80 -26.03 -11.75
CA VAL A 66 -17.75 -27.23 -10.91
C VAL A 66 -17.65 -26.79 -9.46
N SER A 67 -18.60 -27.22 -8.63
CA SER A 67 -18.55 -27.05 -7.17
C SER A 67 -18.17 -28.37 -6.53
N ILE A 68 -17.18 -28.35 -5.63
CA ILE A 68 -16.67 -29.52 -4.92
C ILE A 68 -16.76 -29.25 -3.42
N PHE A 69 -17.44 -30.11 -2.69
CA PHE A 69 -17.63 -29.99 -1.24
C PHE A 69 -17.08 -31.21 -0.52
N LEU A 70 -16.30 -30.98 0.54
CA LEU A 70 -15.96 -32.00 1.53
C LEU A 70 -17.07 -32.04 2.57
N VAL A 71 -17.82 -33.13 2.60
CA VAL A 71 -18.96 -33.33 3.50
C VAL A 71 -18.56 -34.29 4.62
N ASN A 72 -18.65 -33.82 5.86
CA ASN A 72 -18.51 -34.66 7.02
C ASN A 72 -19.83 -35.39 7.31
N ALA A 73 -19.90 -36.69 6.99
CA ALA A 73 -21.04 -37.54 7.34
C ALA A 73 -20.64 -38.60 8.39
N LEU A 74 -19.66 -38.29 9.24
CA LEU A 74 -19.36 -39.10 10.42
C LEU A 74 -20.56 -39.09 11.38
N PRO A 75 -20.84 -40.23 12.05
CA PRO A 75 -21.80 -40.24 13.14
C PRO A 75 -21.29 -39.38 14.29
N ASN A 76 -22.22 -38.86 15.10
CA ASN A 76 -21.86 -38.21 16.35
C ASN A 76 -21.05 -39.17 17.22
N ALA A 77 -19.94 -38.68 17.76
CA ALA A 77 -19.08 -39.42 18.67
C ALA A 77 -19.12 -38.81 20.06
N THR A 78 -18.75 -39.61 21.08
CA THR A 78 -18.53 -39.13 22.45
C THR A 78 -17.08 -39.37 22.81
N PRO A 79 -16.29 -38.33 23.09
CA PRO A 79 -16.65 -36.90 23.05
C PRO A 79 -16.85 -36.38 21.61
N SER A 80 -17.62 -35.28 21.47
CA SER A 80 -18.01 -34.71 20.15
C SER A 80 -16.82 -34.37 19.25
N ASP A 81 -15.69 -34.04 19.86
CA ASP A 81 -14.49 -33.61 19.15
C ASP A 81 -13.92 -34.73 18.26
N CYS A 82 -14.21 -36.00 18.58
CA CYS A 82 -13.85 -37.15 17.74
C CYS A 82 -14.60 -37.19 16.39
N ALA A 83 -15.72 -36.47 16.25
CA ALA A 83 -16.48 -36.40 15.01
C ALA A 83 -16.11 -35.18 14.14
N PHE A 84 -15.22 -34.30 14.63
CA PHE A 84 -14.77 -33.13 13.87
C PHE A 84 -13.49 -33.42 13.07
N ILE A 85 -13.44 -32.86 11.87
CA ILE A 85 -12.23 -32.84 11.04
C ILE A 85 -11.66 -31.43 11.06
N PHE A 86 -10.40 -31.32 11.46
CA PHE A 86 -9.70 -30.04 11.58
C PHE A 86 -8.72 -29.86 10.43
N GLN A 87 -8.46 -28.61 10.05
CA GLN A 87 -7.44 -28.23 9.05
C GLN A 87 -7.58 -28.97 7.71
N THR A 88 -8.82 -29.14 7.25
CA THR A 88 -9.08 -29.76 5.95
C THR A 88 -8.46 -28.95 4.82
N CYS A 89 -7.95 -29.64 3.81
CA CYS A 89 -7.47 -29.05 2.57
C CYS A 89 -8.02 -29.86 1.39
N LEU A 90 -8.73 -29.20 0.48
CA LEU A 90 -9.08 -29.74 -0.82
C LEU A 90 -8.09 -29.21 -1.85
N MET A 91 -7.44 -30.13 -2.57
CA MET A 91 -6.59 -29.82 -3.71
C MET A 91 -7.21 -30.44 -4.95
N VAL A 92 -7.44 -29.62 -5.98
CA VAL A 92 -8.11 -30.04 -7.21
C VAL A 92 -7.18 -29.79 -8.37
N HIS A 93 -6.91 -30.85 -9.13
CA HIS A 93 -6.10 -30.79 -10.35
C HIS A 93 -6.98 -31.08 -11.58
N CYS A 94 -6.90 -30.21 -12.59
CA CYS A 94 -7.59 -30.33 -13.88
C CYS A 94 -6.55 -30.33 -15.00
N ARG A 95 -6.52 -31.38 -15.83
CA ARG A 95 -5.52 -31.52 -16.91
C ARG A 95 -5.69 -30.45 -17.97
N GLU A 96 -6.95 -30.18 -18.34
CA GLU A 96 -7.36 -29.16 -19.29
C GLU A 96 -7.11 -27.74 -18.75
N GLY A 97 -6.93 -27.59 -17.44
CA GLY A 97 -6.76 -26.33 -16.75
C GLY A 97 -8.08 -25.70 -16.30
N PHE A 98 -7.95 -24.67 -15.46
CA PHE A 98 -9.02 -23.79 -15.03
C PHE A 98 -9.01 -22.54 -15.91
N VAL A 99 -10.20 -22.11 -16.32
CA VAL A 99 -10.38 -20.81 -16.97
C VAL A 99 -10.63 -19.75 -15.90
N PRO A 100 -10.04 -18.55 -16.04
CA PRO A 100 -10.32 -17.47 -15.11
C PRO A 100 -11.78 -17.07 -15.20
N ARG A 101 -12.39 -16.75 -14.06
CA ARG A 101 -13.76 -16.29 -14.01
C ARG A 101 -13.88 -14.98 -14.78
N SER A 102 -14.91 -14.87 -15.62
CA SER A 102 -15.19 -13.64 -16.34
C SER A 102 -15.52 -12.51 -15.36
N ASN A 103 -14.94 -11.33 -15.58
CA ASN A 103 -15.38 -10.08 -14.97
C ASN A 103 -16.32 -9.35 -15.96
N PRO A 104 -17.65 -9.58 -15.90
CA PRO A 104 -18.58 -9.10 -16.93
C PRO A 104 -18.74 -7.57 -16.95
N LYS A 105 -18.42 -6.87 -15.86
CA LYS A 105 -18.43 -5.39 -15.85
C LYS A 105 -17.12 -4.82 -16.38
N GLY A 106 -15.99 -5.41 -15.95
CA GLY A 106 -14.65 -5.13 -16.46
C GLY A 106 -14.37 -3.65 -16.70
N PHE A 107 -13.90 -3.35 -17.91
CA PHE A 107 -13.54 -2.01 -18.38
C PHE A 107 -14.73 -1.13 -18.79
N SER A 108 -15.91 -1.73 -19.00
CA SER A 108 -17.13 -1.06 -19.43
C SER A 108 -18.02 -0.60 -18.27
N SER A 109 -17.50 -0.64 -17.04
CA SER A 109 -18.26 -0.15 -15.89
C SER A 109 -18.49 1.36 -16.00
N ASN A 110 -19.70 1.81 -15.64
CA ASN A 110 -20.01 3.23 -15.46
C ASN A 110 -19.36 3.79 -14.19
N ASP A 111 -18.81 2.93 -13.32
CA ASP A 111 -18.04 3.30 -12.16
C ASP A 111 -16.55 3.39 -12.52
N LEU A 112 -15.98 4.58 -12.33
CA LEU A 112 -14.58 4.86 -12.62
C LEU A 112 -13.64 4.01 -11.76
N ASP A 113 -13.99 3.76 -10.49
CA ASP A 113 -13.13 2.99 -9.59
C ASP A 113 -13.11 1.52 -10.00
N GLU A 114 -14.25 0.95 -10.41
CA GLU A 114 -14.31 -0.41 -10.99
C GLU A 114 -13.47 -0.50 -12.28
N ALA A 115 -13.53 0.50 -13.16
CA ALA A 115 -12.76 0.53 -14.40
C ALA A 115 -11.24 0.68 -14.17
N ILE A 116 -10.83 1.50 -13.19
CA ILE A 116 -9.42 1.63 -12.78
C ILE A 116 -8.94 0.31 -12.19
N ALA A 117 -9.72 -0.31 -11.30
CA ALA A 117 -9.38 -1.61 -10.71
C ALA A 117 -9.26 -2.69 -11.80
N ALA A 118 -10.16 -2.72 -12.78
CA ALA A 118 -10.09 -3.64 -13.90
C ALA A 118 -8.77 -3.48 -14.69
N LEU A 119 -8.25 -2.25 -14.84
CA LEU A 119 -6.92 -2.01 -15.46
C LEU A 119 -5.78 -2.42 -14.54
N GLN A 120 -5.79 -2.03 -13.28
CA GLN A 120 -4.70 -2.30 -12.34
C GLN A 120 -4.51 -3.80 -12.08
N TYR A 121 -5.61 -4.52 -11.92
CA TYR A 121 -5.64 -5.94 -11.58
C TYR A 121 -5.97 -6.85 -12.79
N ARG A 122 -5.78 -6.36 -14.03
CA ARG A 122 -6.11 -7.09 -15.27
C ARG A 122 -5.37 -8.42 -15.45
N HIS A 123 -4.26 -8.60 -14.74
CA HIS A 123 -3.45 -9.80 -14.76
C HIS A 123 -3.61 -10.64 -13.48
N ASP A 124 -4.50 -10.22 -12.57
CA ASP A 124 -4.84 -10.95 -11.36
C ASP A 124 -6.10 -11.78 -11.62
N TYR A 125 -5.88 -13.05 -11.91
CA TYR A 125 -6.92 -13.98 -12.33
C TYR A 125 -7.56 -14.71 -11.15
N GLU A 126 -8.89 -14.72 -11.10
CA GLU A 126 -9.65 -15.56 -10.17
C GLU A 126 -10.02 -16.89 -10.84
N PHE A 127 -9.38 -17.99 -10.45
CA PHE A 127 -9.66 -19.32 -11.03
C PHE A 127 -10.68 -20.14 -10.23
N ALA A 128 -10.86 -19.85 -8.95
CA ALA A 128 -11.75 -20.57 -8.06
C ALA A 128 -12.15 -19.72 -6.86
N VAL A 129 -13.33 -20.00 -6.31
CA VAL A 129 -13.88 -19.31 -5.13
C VAL A 129 -14.19 -20.36 -4.07
N GLY A 130 -13.72 -20.12 -2.85
CA GLY A 130 -14.05 -20.98 -1.71
C GLY A 130 -15.28 -20.46 -0.97
N HIS A 131 -16.12 -21.38 -0.49
CA HIS A 131 -17.25 -21.06 0.38
C HIS A 131 -16.78 -21.12 1.84
N ASN A 132 -16.67 -19.97 2.50
CA ASN A 132 -16.13 -19.82 3.87
C ASN A 132 -14.66 -20.27 4.03
N VAL A 133 -13.91 -20.37 2.93
CA VAL A 133 -12.48 -20.68 2.90
C VAL A 133 -11.84 -19.94 1.73
N SER A 134 -10.56 -19.58 1.83
CA SER A 134 -9.85 -18.99 0.69
C SER A 134 -9.36 -20.08 -0.27
N VAL A 135 -9.03 -19.70 -1.50
CA VAL A 135 -8.44 -20.60 -2.50
C VAL A 135 -7.16 -19.99 -3.02
N SER A 136 -6.11 -20.81 -3.11
CA SER A 136 -4.82 -20.44 -3.68
C SER A 136 -4.58 -21.25 -4.96
N PRO A 137 -4.43 -20.58 -6.12
CA PRO A 137 -4.10 -21.25 -7.37
C PRO A 137 -2.59 -21.52 -7.45
N LEU A 138 -2.22 -22.68 -8.00
CA LEU A 138 -0.87 -22.94 -8.47
C LEU A 138 -0.80 -22.54 -9.94
N LEU A 139 -0.14 -21.42 -10.18
CA LEU A 139 0.01 -20.79 -11.50
C LEU A 139 1.23 -21.36 -12.24
N VAL A 140 1.10 -21.53 -13.55
CA VAL A 140 2.16 -21.92 -14.47
C VAL A 140 2.18 -20.90 -15.61
N GLY A 141 3.37 -20.40 -15.96
CA GLY A 141 3.56 -19.34 -16.95
C GLY A 141 3.67 -17.94 -16.35
N GLU A 142 3.97 -16.95 -17.18
CA GLU A 142 4.15 -15.55 -16.79
C GLU A 142 3.18 -14.64 -17.57
N GLU A 143 2.80 -13.51 -16.95
CA GLU A 143 2.03 -12.41 -17.55
C GLU A 143 0.73 -12.80 -18.30
N GLN A 144 0.79 -12.88 -19.63
CA GLN A 144 -0.37 -13.06 -20.53
C GLN A 144 -0.67 -14.53 -20.81
N GLU A 145 0.19 -15.45 -20.40
CA GLU A 145 0.03 -16.90 -20.61
C GLU A 145 -0.13 -17.66 -19.29
N VAL A 146 -0.72 -17.01 -18.27
CA VAL A 146 -0.97 -17.65 -16.97
C VAL A 146 -1.99 -18.77 -17.13
N ARG A 147 -1.58 -19.98 -16.78
CA ARG A 147 -2.43 -21.16 -16.71
C ARG A 147 -2.52 -21.62 -15.26
N CYS A 148 -3.70 -22.06 -14.84
CA CYS A 148 -3.87 -22.71 -13.56
C CYS A 148 -4.40 -24.11 -13.80
N GLN A 149 -3.67 -25.14 -13.37
CA GLN A 149 -4.14 -26.52 -13.42
C GLN A 149 -4.49 -27.07 -12.05
N THR A 150 -4.00 -26.43 -10.99
CA THR A 150 -4.21 -26.89 -9.63
C THR A 150 -4.64 -25.73 -8.75
N VAL A 151 -5.70 -25.94 -7.96
CA VAL A 151 -6.14 -25.02 -6.91
C VAL A 151 -6.22 -25.76 -5.59
N HIS A 152 -5.98 -25.06 -4.48
CA HIS A 152 -6.18 -25.64 -3.16
C HIS A 152 -6.82 -24.67 -2.18
N THR A 153 -7.61 -25.18 -1.24
CA THR A 153 -8.20 -24.38 -0.17
C THR A 153 -7.15 -23.98 0.86
N THR A 154 -7.24 -22.76 1.39
CA THR A 154 -6.41 -22.29 2.50
C THR A 154 -7.24 -21.51 3.52
N TRP A 155 -7.07 -21.81 4.80
CA TRP A 155 -7.81 -21.19 5.89
C TRP A 155 -7.22 -19.84 6.32
N ILE A 156 -5.90 -19.70 6.22
CA ILE A 156 -5.16 -18.49 6.55
C ILE A 156 -4.24 -18.23 5.35
N PRO A 157 -4.72 -17.53 4.31
CA PRO A 157 -3.89 -17.22 3.15
C PRO A 157 -2.72 -16.34 3.60
N VAL A 158 -1.53 -16.67 3.10
CA VAL A 158 -0.31 -15.88 3.31
C VAL A 158 0.20 -15.49 1.93
N THR A 159 0.53 -14.22 1.76
CA THR A 159 1.19 -13.71 0.56
C THR A 159 2.32 -12.81 0.96
N GLU A 160 3.41 -12.84 0.21
CA GLU A 160 4.44 -11.82 0.31
C GLU A 160 3.94 -10.55 -0.36
N VAL A 161 4.09 -9.41 0.31
CA VAL A 161 3.75 -8.10 -0.25
C VAL A 161 5.08 -7.39 -0.53
N PRO A 162 5.44 -7.18 -1.82
CA PRO A 162 6.72 -6.55 -2.15
C PRO A 162 6.78 -5.13 -1.59
N ARG A 163 7.94 -4.75 -1.06
CA ARG A 163 8.19 -3.37 -0.62
C ARG A 163 8.28 -2.45 -1.83
N VAL A 164 7.52 -1.37 -1.82
CA VAL A 164 7.67 -0.30 -2.80
C VAL A 164 8.85 0.58 -2.42
N ALA A 165 9.90 0.57 -3.25
CA ALA A 165 11.04 1.47 -3.16
C ALA A 165 10.83 2.68 -4.08
N PRO A 166 11.15 3.91 -3.63
CA PRO A 166 11.13 5.06 -4.51
C PRO A 166 12.20 4.94 -5.61
N ALA A 167 11.92 5.52 -6.78
CA ALA A 167 12.91 5.59 -7.87
C ALA A 167 14.14 6.41 -7.43
N ALA A 168 15.32 5.99 -7.88
CA ALA A 168 16.54 6.74 -7.68
C ALA A 168 16.62 7.86 -8.73
N LEU A 169 16.67 9.12 -8.27
CA LEU A 169 16.79 10.30 -9.12
C LEU A 169 18.09 11.03 -8.76
N SER A 170 19.19 10.73 -9.45
CA SER A 170 20.53 11.25 -9.13
C SER A 170 20.66 12.77 -9.28
N ASP A 171 19.90 13.34 -10.21
CA ASP A 171 20.04 14.74 -10.59
C ASP A 171 19.12 15.68 -9.78
N VAL A 172 18.29 15.12 -8.90
CA VAL A 172 17.37 15.86 -8.04
C VAL A 172 17.98 16.05 -6.67
N GLU A 173 17.99 17.28 -6.15
CA GLU A 173 18.35 17.51 -4.75
C GLU A 173 17.20 17.07 -3.83
N LEU A 174 17.47 16.03 -3.04
CA LEU A 174 16.51 15.46 -2.09
C LEU A 174 16.90 15.76 -0.63
N GLY A 175 18.10 16.26 -0.36
CA GLY A 175 18.57 16.57 0.98
C GLY A 175 17.81 17.74 1.60
N MET A 176 17.12 17.50 2.71
CA MET A 176 16.34 18.53 3.41
C MET A 176 17.23 19.70 3.83
N GLU A 177 18.45 19.42 4.33
CA GLU A 177 19.40 20.47 4.72
C GLU A 177 20.01 21.20 3.53
N ALA A 178 20.22 20.51 2.40
CA ALA A 178 20.71 21.14 1.18
C ALA A 178 19.66 22.13 0.63
N LEU A 179 18.40 21.69 0.52
CA LEU A 179 17.27 22.54 0.13
C LEU A 179 17.06 23.71 1.11
N ALA A 180 17.21 23.49 2.42
CA ALA A 180 17.10 24.55 3.40
C ALA A 180 18.14 25.68 3.24
N ASN A 181 19.32 25.35 2.74
CA ASN A 181 20.43 26.30 2.59
C ASN A 181 20.48 26.97 1.21
N LEU A 182 19.71 26.49 0.23
CA LEU A 182 19.63 27.06 -1.12
C LEU A 182 18.73 28.30 -1.13
N ARG A 183 19.32 29.49 -0.97
CA ARG A 183 18.58 30.78 -1.01
C ARG A 183 18.48 31.41 -2.41
N ASP A 184 19.25 30.90 -3.37
CA ASP A 184 19.20 31.35 -4.75
C ASP A 184 18.10 30.59 -5.51
N VAL A 185 17.09 31.31 -5.98
CA VAL A 185 15.94 30.74 -6.70
C VAL A 185 16.37 30.02 -7.99
N LYS A 186 17.35 30.54 -8.71
CA LYS A 186 17.82 29.93 -9.97
C LYS A 186 18.48 28.59 -9.69
N GLN A 187 19.32 28.52 -8.65
CA GLN A 187 19.94 27.27 -8.20
C GLN A 187 18.91 26.29 -7.65
N MET A 188 17.94 26.76 -6.85
CA MET A 188 16.84 25.95 -6.34
C MET A 188 16.05 25.30 -7.48
N LYS A 189 15.62 26.08 -8.46
CA LYS A 189 14.89 25.56 -9.63
C LYS A 189 15.75 24.60 -10.45
N GLN A 190 17.04 24.87 -10.64
CA GLN A 190 17.96 23.96 -11.32
C GLN A 190 18.05 22.59 -10.62
N LYS A 191 18.00 22.56 -9.28
CA LYS A 191 18.07 21.34 -8.48
C LYS A 191 16.76 20.56 -8.36
N LEU A 192 15.61 21.22 -8.55
CA LEU A 192 14.28 20.61 -8.47
C LEU A 192 13.69 20.22 -9.83
N THR A 193 14.01 20.95 -10.90
CA THR A 193 13.48 20.70 -12.26
C THR A 193 13.72 19.27 -12.78
N PRO A 194 14.85 18.60 -12.48
CA PRO A 194 15.05 17.22 -12.92
C PRO A 194 13.98 16.23 -12.43
N LEU A 195 13.26 16.54 -11.33
CA LEU A 195 12.12 15.76 -10.85
C LEU A 195 10.97 15.76 -11.87
N VAL A 196 10.66 16.94 -12.42
CA VAL A 196 9.63 17.11 -13.47
C VAL A 196 10.06 16.44 -14.76
N THR A 197 11.33 16.62 -15.15
CA THR A 197 11.87 15.99 -16.37
C THR A 197 11.78 14.47 -16.29
N ALA A 198 12.17 13.88 -15.16
CA ALA A 198 12.08 12.43 -14.94
C ALA A 198 10.64 11.94 -14.97
N TYR A 199 9.70 12.66 -14.33
CA TYR A 199 8.30 12.26 -14.32
C TYR A 199 7.65 12.37 -15.70
N ARG A 200 7.91 13.44 -16.45
CA ARG A 200 7.43 13.60 -17.83
C ARG A 200 7.96 12.51 -18.74
N THR A 201 9.26 12.21 -18.66
CA THR A 201 9.88 11.11 -19.41
C THR A 201 9.21 9.77 -19.09
N TRP A 202 8.89 9.52 -17.81
CA TRP A 202 8.15 8.32 -17.41
C TRP A 202 6.74 8.28 -18.03
N ILE A 203 5.97 9.38 -18.00
CA ILE A 203 4.63 9.48 -18.60
C ILE A 203 4.71 9.20 -20.12
N ASP A 204 5.66 9.82 -20.82
CA ASP A 204 5.86 9.63 -22.27
C ASP A 204 6.20 8.18 -22.60
N ASN A 205 6.97 7.51 -21.75
CA ASN A 205 7.29 6.10 -21.91
C ASN A 205 6.07 5.22 -21.65
N GLN A 206 5.22 5.53 -20.65
CA GLN A 206 3.97 4.81 -20.42
C GLN A 206 3.02 4.93 -21.62
N ARG A 207 2.92 6.11 -22.25
CA ARG A 207 2.10 6.33 -23.46
C ARG A 207 2.53 5.47 -24.66
N LYS A 208 3.79 5.05 -24.72
CA LYS A 208 4.33 4.18 -25.78
C LYS A 208 4.06 2.69 -25.54
N GLN A 209 3.68 2.30 -24.31
CA GLN A 209 3.45 0.89 -23.99
C GLN A 209 2.13 0.41 -24.59
N ALA A 210 2.14 -0.81 -25.15
CA ALA A 210 0.93 -1.45 -25.64
C ALA A 210 0.03 -1.83 -24.46
N ILE A 211 -1.19 -1.31 -24.44
CA ILE A 211 -2.17 -1.58 -23.39
C ILE A 211 -3.06 -2.72 -23.85
N LYS A 212 -3.11 -3.78 -23.06
CA LYS A 212 -3.97 -4.93 -23.29
C LYS A 212 -4.86 -5.18 -22.07
N PRO A 213 -6.13 -5.55 -22.27
CA PRO A 213 -6.80 -5.68 -23.57
C PRO A 213 -7.20 -4.29 -24.14
N PRO A 214 -7.56 -4.17 -25.44
CA PRO A 214 -7.83 -2.87 -26.08
C PRO A 214 -8.93 -2.03 -25.40
N GLU A 215 -9.89 -2.67 -24.74
CA GLU A 215 -10.95 -2.00 -23.97
C GLU A 215 -10.39 -1.19 -22.78
N ALA A 216 -9.16 -1.47 -22.35
CA ALA A 216 -8.49 -0.77 -21.26
C ALA A 216 -7.82 0.55 -21.70
N ILE A 217 -7.73 0.81 -23.01
CA ILE A 217 -7.05 1.99 -23.57
C ILE A 217 -7.67 3.32 -23.07
N PRO A 218 -9.01 3.52 -23.09
CA PRO A 218 -9.59 4.81 -22.69
C PRO A 218 -9.33 5.15 -21.23
N ILE A 219 -9.43 4.15 -20.33
CA ILE A 219 -9.18 4.37 -18.91
C ILE A 219 -7.71 4.66 -18.64
N ALA A 220 -6.80 3.99 -19.33
CA ALA A 220 -5.37 4.25 -19.20
C ALA A 220 -4.98 5.64 -19.73
N GLN A 221 -5.56 6.07 -20.86
CA GLN A 221 -5.37 7.43 -21.38
C GLN A 221 -5.84 8.47 -20.34
N THR A 222 -7.01 8.27 -19.74
CA THR A 222 -7.53 9.13 -18.67
C THR A 222 -6.56 9.23 -17.48
N LEU A 223 -5.95 8.12 -17.07
CA LEU A 223 -4.97 8.12 -15.97
C LEU A 223 -3.66 8.83 -16.36
N LEU A 224 -3.20 8.69 -17.60
CA LEU A 224 -2.02 9.39 -18.11
C LEU A 224 -2.27 10.90 -18.23
N ASP A 225 -3.47 11.31 -18.65
CA ASP A 225 -3.87 12.73 -18.69
C ASP A 225 -3.90 13.33 -17.27
N LYS A 226 -4.37 12.56 -16.27
CA LYS A 226 -4.27 12.96 -14.86
C LYS A 226 -2.81 13.05 -14.36
N ALA A 227 -1.94 12.16 -14.83
CA ALA A 227 -0.51 12.23 -14.52
C ALA A 227 0.15 13.49 -15.11
N ASP A 228 -0.25 13.90 -16.32
CA ASP A 228 0.19 15.15 -16.94
C ASP A 228 -0.28 16.37 -16.13
N VAL A 229 -1.51 16.36 -15.62
CA VAL A 229 -2.01 17.42 -14.71
C VAL A 229 -1.14 17.48 -13.44
N ALA A 230 -0.82 16.34 -12.82
CA ALA A 230 0.06 16.31 -11.65
C ALA A 230 1.47 16.83 -11.98
N CYS A 231 2.05 16.43 -13.12
CA CYS A 231 3.36 16.90 -13.60
C CYS A 231 3.38 18.43 -13.81
N ARG A 232 2.31 18.97 -14.42
CA ARG A 232 2.13 20.42 -14.59
C ARG A 232 2.07 21.13 -13.24
N ARG A 233 1.28 20.64 -12.29
CA ARG A 233 1.16 21.24 -10.94
C ARG A 233 2.48 21.23 -10.16
N ILE A 234 3.30 20.17 -10.28
CA ILE A 234 4.66 20.14 -9.70
C ILE A 234 5.54 21.23 -10.34
N THR A 235 5.44 21.41 -11.67
CA THR A 235 6.15 22.47 -12.40
C THR A 235 5.73 23.85 -11.90
N GLU A 236 4.42 24.09 -11.75
CA GLU A 236 3.87 25.33 -11.19
C GLU A 236 4.36 25.56 -9.75
N GLY A 237 4.48 24.51 -8.93
CA GLY A 237 5.05 24.59 -7.59
C GLY A 237 6.51 25.03 -7.57
N ILE A 238 7.33 24.54 -8.51
CA ILE A 238 8.72 25.00 -8.67
C ILE A 238 8.76 26.46 -9.12
N ASN A 239 7.83 26.88 -9.99
CA ASN A 239 7.74 28.28 -10.43
C ASN A 239 7.24 29.21 -9.33
N ALA A 240 6.39 28.75 -8.40
CA ALA A 240 5.95 29.54 -7.26
C ALA A 240 7.10 29.98 -6.34
N LEU A 241 8.25 29.30 -6.40
CA LEU A 241 9.47 29.69 -5.67
C LEU A 241 10.11 30.99 -6.20
N ASP A 242 9.63 31.54 -7.33
CA ASP A 242 10.02 32.87 -7.82
C ASP A 242 9.56 33.99 -6.85
N ASP A 243 8.55 33.73 -6.01
CA ASP A 243 8.17 34.60 -4.90
C ASP A 243 9.13 34.42 -3.71
N PRO A 244 9.78 35.51 -3.21
CA PRO A 244 10.74 35.44 -2.10
C PRO A 244 10.18 34.88 -0.79
N SER A 245 8.90 35.14 -0.48
CA SER A 245 8.22 34.63 0.71
C SER A 245 7.96 33.14 0.59
N VAL A 246 7.58 32.67 -0.60
CA VAL A 246 7.39 31.24 -0.90
C VAL A 246 8.72 30.50 -0.83
N LEU A 247 9.79 31.03 -1.42
CA LEU A 247 11.13 30.45 -1.33
C LEU A 247 11.60 30.35 0.12
N THR A 248 11.44 31.42 0.90
CA THR A 248 11.82 31.46 2.30
C THR A 248 11.02 30.45 3.12
N ALA A 249 9.69 30.37 2.92
CA ALA A 249 8.84 29.37 3.56
C ALA A 249 9.29 27.94 3.21
N PHE A 250 9.62 27.69 1.94
CA PHE A 250 10.10 26.39 1.49
C PHE A 250 11.43 26.00 2.15
N CYS A 251 12.41 26.91 2.19
CA CYS A 251 13.70 26.65 2.83
C CYS A 251 13.57 26.40 4.34
N LEU A 252 12.76 27.20 5.04
CA LEU A 252 12.51 27.04 6.48
C LEU A 252 11.75 25.74 6.78
N ALA A 253 10.76 25.37 5.96
CA ALA A 253 10.03 24.11 6.11
C ALA A 253 10.97 22.91 5.98
N ASN A 254 11.89 22.94 5.01
CA ASN A 254 12.93 21.91 4.85
C ASN A 254 13.85 21.82 6.08
N LYS A 255 14.29 22.96 6.63
CA LYS A 255 15.11 23.01 7.86
C LYS A 255 14.38 22.38 9.04
N VAL A 256 13.13 22.78 9.26
CA VAL A 256 12.29 22.35 10.37
C VAL A 256 12.00 20.84 10.29
N ILE A 257 11.66 20.31 9.11
CA ILE A 257 11.43 18.87 8.95
C ILE A 257 12.71 18.08 9.17
N SER A 258 13.87 18.60 8.73
CA SER A 258 15.16 17.97 9.02
C SER A 258 15.40 17.85 10.53
N ILE A 259 15.19 18.94 11.28
CA ILE A 259 15.33 18.97 12.74
C ILE A 259 14.39 17.96 13.40
N ALA A 260 13.11 17.99 13.02
CA ALA A 260 12.10 17.07 13.57
C ALA A 260 12.45 15.61 13.29
N ARG A 261 12.94 15.30 12.08
CA ARG A 261 13.31 13.95 11.67
C ARG A 261 14.53 13.43 12.43
N ARG A 262 15.59 14.24 12.58
CA ARG A 262 16.76 13.84 13.37
C ARG A 262 16.42 13.64 14.84
N ARG A 263 15.52 14.48 15.40
CA ARG A 263 15.07 14.33 16.78
C ARG A 263 14.27 13.05 16.98
N GLN A 264 13.42 12.69 16.02
CA GLN A 264 12.73 11.41 16.02
C GLN A 264 13.72 10.23 16.03
N LEU A 265 14.71 10.22 15.12
CA LEU A 265 15.71 9.15 15.04
C LEU A 265 16.52 9.01 16.33
N CYS A 266 16.91 10.14 16.94
CA CYS A 266 17.59 10.16 18.23
C CYS A 266 16.77 9.49 19.33
N GLN A 267 15.45 9.71 19.38
CA GLN A 267 14.56 9.09 20.36
C GLN A 267 14.28 7.61 20.07
N GLU A 268 14.29 7.18 18.81
CA GLU A 268 14.04 5.80 18.41
C GLU A 268 15.25 4.88 18.64
N THR A 269 16.48 5.42 18.60
CA THR A 269 17.71 4.61 18.66
C THR A 269 18.66 4.99 19.80
N ASP A 270 18.32 5.95 20.64
CA ASP A 270 19.17 6.52 21.71
C ASP A 270 20.56 7.01 21.25
N GLN A 271 20.71 7.34 19.96
CA GLN A 271 21.96 7.88 19.40
C GLN A 271 21.93 9.40 19.34
N ALA A 272 23.11 10.03 19.40
CA ALA A 272 23.22 11.48 19.32
C ALA A 272 22.73 12.01 17.96
N ILE A 273 21.96 13.10 17.95
CA ILE A 273 21.40 13.75 16.74
C ILE A 273 22.40 13.93 15.58
N LYS A 274 23.67 14.23 15.92
CA LYS A 274 24.75 14.48 14.96
C LYS A 274 25.31 13.22 14.30
N SER A 275 25.02 12.02 14.82
CA SER A 275 25.48 10.76 14.22
C SER A 275 24.71 10.39 12.95
N PHE A 276 23.49 10.90 12.79
CA PHE A 276 22.66 10.61 11.62
C PHE A 276 23.11 11.44 10.41
N PRO A 277 23.08 10.87 9.19
CA PRO A 277 23.24 11.66 7.98
C PRO A 277 22.09 12.66 7.83
N PRO A 278 22.29 13.77 7.08
CA PRO A 278 21.22 14.67 6.72
C PRO A 278 20.03 13.91 6.11
N PRO A 279 18.80 14.10 6.64
CA PRO A 279 17.63 13.42 6.12
C PRO A 279 17.33 13.89 4.69
N GLN A 280 16.85 12.95 3.88
CA GLN A 280 16.47 13.18 2.49
C GLN A 280 14.97 12.91 2.32
N TRP A 281 14.35 13.67 1.43
CA TRP A 281 13.02 13.38 0.92
C TRP A 281 13.05 12.14 0.04
N ARG A 282 11.99 11.34 0.09
CA ARG A 282 11.64 10.44 -0.99
C ARG A 282 11.06 11.29 -2.13
N PRO A 283 11.34 10.99 -3.41
CA PRO A 283 10.84 11.77 -4.55
C PRO A 283 9.34 12.08 -4.51
N PHE A 284 8.50 11.11 -4.14
CA PHE A 284 7.06 11.32 -4.06
C PHE A 284 6.66 12.32 -2.95
N GLN A 285 7.42 12.39 -1.84
CA GLN A 285 7.14 13.32 -0.74
C GLN A 285 7.41 14.75 -1.22
N LEU A 286 8.56 14.96 -1.85
CA LEU A 286 8.94 16.26 -2.42
C LEU A 286 8.00 16.67 -3.55
N ALA A 287 7.66 15.75 -4.46
CA ALA A 287 6.67 15.98 -5.51
C ALA A 287 5.31 16.39 -4.93
N PHE A 288 4.84 15.72 -3.87
CA PHE A 288 3.57 16.04 -3.22
C PHE A 288 3.58 17.43 -2.58
N ILE A 289 4.68 17.82 -1.93
CA ILE A 289 4.85 19.19 -1.40
C ILE A 289 4.77 20.20 -2.54
N LEU A 290 5.60 20.03 -3.59
CA LEU A 290 5.66 20.95 -4.73
C LEU A 290 4.31 21.08 -5.44
N LEU A 291 3.62 19.96 -5.68
CA LEU A 291 2.29 19.93 -6.31
C LEU A 291 1.24 20.77 -5.57
N ASN A 292 1.36 20.91 -4.25
CA ASN A 292 0.40 21.63 -3.42
C ASN A 292 0.74 23.13 -3.27
N LEU A 293 2.00 23.55 -3.49
CA LEU A 293 2.42 24.94 -3.23
C LEU A 293 1.54 25.99 -3.94
N PRO A 294 1.23 25.89 -5.25
CA PRO A 294 0.48 26.94 -5.95
C PRO A 294 -0.89 27.22 -5.31
N SER A 295 -1.60 26.16 -4.92
CA SER A 295 -2.90 26.25 -4.26
C SER A 295 -2.85 26.71 -2.80
N LEU A 296 -1.70 26.59 -2.15
CA LEU A 296 -1.49 27.10 -0.78
C LEU A 296 -1.09 28.58 -0.78
N VAL A 297 -0.37 29.01 -1.82
CA VAL A 297 0.11 30.38 -1.99
C VAL A 297 -0.99 31.29 -2.51
N SER A 298 -1.76 30.86 -3.52
CA SER A 298 -2.78 31.68 -4.17
C SER A 298 -4.21 31.21 -3.83
N PRO A 299 -5.02 32.02 -3.12
CA PRO A 299 -6.42 31.71 -2.84
C PRO A 299 -7.29 31.57 -4.10
N GLU A 300 -6.91 32.23 -5.19
CA GLU A 300 -7.64 32.19 -6.47
C GLU A 300 -7.10 31.11 -7.42
N HIS A 301 -6.16 30.27 -6.99
CA HIS A 301 -5.63 29.19 -7.82
C HIS A 301 -6.75 28.23 -8.23
N ILE A 302 -6.76 27.79 -9.49
CA ILE A 302 -7.81 26.89 -10.00
C ILE A 302 -7.92 25.59 -9.19
N ASP A 303 -6.78 25.06 -8.75
CA ASP A 303 -6.72 23.84 -7.93
C ASP A 303 -7.04 24.07 -6.43
N ARG A 304 -7.35 25.30 -5.99
CA ARG A 304 -7.68 25.60 -4.58
C ARG A 304 -8.89 24.82 -4.05
N LYS A 305 -9.79 24.43 -4.96
CA LYS A 305 -11.00 23.65 -4.70
C LYS A 305 -10.78 22.14 -4.79
N SER A 306 -9.58 21.70 -5.15
CA SER A 306 -9.22 20.29 -5.28
C SER A 306 -8.84 19.68 -3.93
N VAL A 307 -9.06 18.37 -3.79
CA VAL A 307 -8.56 17.57 -2.67
C VAL A 307 -7.50 16.62 -3.20
N ASP A 308 -6.26 16.78 -2.73
CA ASP A 308 -5.15 15.94 -3.13
C ASP A 308 -5.02 14.71 -2.23
N LEU A 309 -4.99 13.53 -2.86
CA LEU A 309 -4.85 12.24 -2.18
C LEU A 309 -3.41 11.71 -2.30
N LEU A 310 -2.74 11.57 -1.16
CA LEU A 310 -1.43 10.91 -1.09
C LEU A 310 -1.59 9.40 -0.89
N PHE A 311 -1.66 8.65 -2.00
CA PHE A 311 -1.75 7.20 -1.98
C PHE A 311 -0.38 6.53 -2.13
N PHE A 312 0.12 5.92 -1.05
CA PHE A 312 1.39 5.20 -1.02
C PHE A 312 1.33 4.10 0.05
N PRO A 313 2.04 2.97 -0.08
CA PRO A 313 1.99 1.87 0.89
C PRO A 313 2.29 2.28 2.34
N THR A 314 1.80 1.47 3.29
CA THR A 314 2.10 1.63 4.72
C THR A 314 3.61 1.50 4.98
N GLY A 315 4.13 2.26 5.96
CA GLY A 315 5.58 2.38 6.19
C GLY A 315 6.35 3.14 5.10
N GLY A 316 5.64 3.63 4.06
CA GLY A 316 6.25 4.31 2.92
C GLY A 316 6.63 5.77 3.13
N GLY A 317 6.46 6.34 4.33
CA GLY A 317 6.85 7.73 4.64
C GLY A 317 5.83 8.79 4.22
N LYS A 318 4.52 8.49 4.20
CA LYS A 318 3.50 9.50 3.89
C LYS A 318 3.50 10.67 4.87
N THR A 319 3.88 10.39 6.12
CA THR A 319 3.82 11.35 7.22
C THR A 319 4.69 12.57 7.01
N GLU A 320 5.91 12.38 6.54
CA GLU A 320 6.84 13.47 6.29
C GLU A 320 6.31 14.42 5.21
N ALA A 321 5.59 13.92 4.20
CA ALA A 321 5.06 14.75 3.11
C ALA A 321 4.00 15.74 3.61
N TYR A 322 2.97 15.28 4.35
CA TYR A 322 1.94 16.18 4.86
C TYR A 322 2.44 17.06 6.01
N LEU A 323 3.43 16.60 6.80
CA LEU A 323 4.09 17.46 7.80
C LEU A 323 4.92 18.56 7.12
N GLY A 324 5.56 18.26 5.99
CA GLY A 324 6.25 19.27 5.18
C GLY A 324 5.30 20.34 4.65
N ILE A 325 4.12 19.96 4.15
CA ILE A 325 3.07 20.89 3.73
C ILE A 325 2.56 21.72 4.93
N ALA A 326 2.33 21.08 6.08
CA ALA A 326 1.90 21.78 7.29
C ALA A 326 2.93 22.83 7.74
N ALA A 327 4.21 22.46 7.77
CA ALA A 327 5.32 23.35 8.10
C ALA A 327 5.36 24.55 7.14
N PHE A 328 5.36 24.29 5.84
CA PHE A 328 5.34 25.30 4.80
C PHE A 328 4.16 26.27 4.97
N THR A 329 2.95 25.75 5.18
CA THR A 329 1.73 26.58 5.29
C THR A 329 1.75 27.44 6.54
N LEU A 330 2.19 26.91 7.68
CA LEU A 330 2.31 27.65 8.93
C LEU A 330 3.35 28.77 8.82
N ILE A 331 4.50 28.50 8.19
CA ILE A 331 5.55 29.50 7.96
C ILE A 331 5.07 30.57 6.99
N LEU A 332 4.54 30.17 5.82
CA LEU A 332 4.05 31.11 4.81
C LEU A 332 2.99 32.05 5.38
N ARG A 333 2.08 31.54 6.22
CA ARG A 333 1.07 32.35 6.88
C ARG A 333 1.69 33.41 7.80
N ARG A 334 2.77 33.10 8.51
CA ARG A 334 3.53 34.08 9.33
C ARG A 334 4.28 35.10 8.49
N LEU A 335 4.78 34.72 7.31
CA LEU A 335 5.44 35.62 6.37
C LEU A 335 4.46 36.56 5.66
N THR A 336 3.22 36.11 5.45
CA THR A 336 2.23 36.84 4.64
C THR A 336 1.39 37.81 5.47
N TYR A 337 1.12 37.47 6.73
CA TYR A 337 0.18 38.20 7.59
C TYR A 337 0.88 38.71 8.86
N GLU A 338 0.57 39.94 9.26
CA GLU A 338 1.18 40.56 10.44
C GLU A 338 0.37 40.34 11.73
N GLY A 339 1.08 40.19 12.84
CA GLY A 339 0.50 40.14 14.18
C GLY A 339 -0.62 39.10 14.32
N ILE A 340 -1.76 39.50 14.89
CA ILE A 340 -2.90 38.62 15.19
C ILE A 340 -3.54 38.02 13.94
N THR A 341 -3.39 38.64 12.76
CA THR A 341 -3.98 38.14 11.51
C THR A 341 -3.31 36.85 11.01
N SER A 342 -2.07 36.61 11.43
CA SER A 342 -1.39 35.34 11.20
C SER A 342 -1.86 34.21 12.13
N ALA A 343 -2.56 34.52 13.22
CA ALA A 343 -3.04 33.54 14.19
C ALA A 343 -4.25 32.74 13.67
N GLY A 344 -4.59 31.67 14.39
CA GLY A 344 -5.76 30.82 14.13
C GLY A 344 -5.40 29.39 13.69
N ALA A 345 -6.45 28.57 13.51
CA ALA A 345 -6.29 27.19 13.07
C ALA A 345 -5.93 27.14 11.58
N THR A 346 -4.74 26.60 11.27
CA THR A 346 -4.25 26.47 9.87
C THR A 346 -4.28 25.02 9.38
N VAL A 347 -4.04 24.06 10.27
CA VAL A 347 -3.94 22.63 9.92
C VAL A 347 -4.82 21.83 10.87
N LEU A 348 -5.67 20.97 10.33
CA LEU A 348 -6.45 19.98 11.06
C LEU A 348 -6.01 18.58 10.65
N MET A 349 -5.56 17.77 11.61
CA MET A 349 -5.17 16.38 11.39
C MET A 349 -6.21 15.45 12.05
N ARG A 350 -6.80 14.54 11.27
CA ARG A 350 -7.83 13.61 11.77
C ARG A 350 -7.38 12.17 11.51
N TYR A 351 -7.48 11.35 12.56
CA TYR A 351 -7.16 9.92 12.52
C TYR A 351 -8.35 9.10 13.01
N THR A 352 -8.50 7.88 12.50
CA THR A 352 -9.64 7.00 12.79
C THR A 352 -9.47 6.20 14.09
N LEU A 353 -8.24 5.89 14.49
CA LEU A 353 -7.93 5.05 15.64
C LEU A 353 -7.20 5.84 16.74
N ARG A 354 -7.58 5.66 18.01
CA ARG A 354 -6.99 6.38 19.14
C ARG A 354 -5.49 6.19 19.28
N LEU A 355 -4.99 4.96 19.12
CA LEU A 355 -3.55 4.67 19.19
C LEU A 355 -2.79 5.40 18.07
N LEU A 356 -3.33 5.35 16.85
CA LEU A 356 -2.76 6.08 15.71
C LEU A 356 -2.78 7.60 15.96
N THR A 357 -3.82 8.13 16.60
CA THR A 357 -3.87 9.55 16.99
C THR A 357 -2.71 9.91 17.92
N LEU A 358 -2.37 9.07 18.90
CA LEU A 358 -1.27 9.33 19.83
C LEU A 358 0.09 9.34 19.12
N ASP A 359 0.37 8.34 18.29
CA ASP A 359 1.63 8.26 17.53
C ASP A 359 1.80 9.48 16.61
N GLN A 360 0.71 9.90 15.97
CA GLN A 360 0.74 11.03 15.05
C GLN A 360 0.76 12.38 15.76
N LEU A 361 0.13 12.47 16.95
CA LEU A 361 0.27 13.63 17.82
C LEU A 361 1.72 13.82 18.23
N GLU A 362 2.44 12.74 18.58
CA GLU A 362 3.85 12.84 18.94
C GLU A 362 4.70 13.38 17.78
N ARG A 363 4.42 12.95 16.54
CA ARG A 363 5.09 13.47 15.32
C ARG A 363 4.75 14.95 15.07
N ALA A 364 3.48 15.32 15.20
CA ALA A 364 3.03 16.70 15.04
C ALA A 364 3.63 17.63 16.12
N SER A 365 3.68 17.19 17.37
CA SER A 365 4.29 17.95 18.47
C SER A 365 5.77 18.21 18.23
N ARG A 366 6.54 17.23 17.73
CA ARG A 366 7.95 17.45 17.34
C ARG A 366 8.07 18.52 16.25
N LEU A 367 7.18 18.50 15.26
CA LEU A 367 7.15 19.53 14.22
C LEU A 367 6.88 20.92 14.81
N ILE A 368 5.86 21.06 15.66
CA ILE A 368 5.51 22.34 16.29
C ILE A 368 6.66 22.86 17.16
N CYS A 369 7.32 22.00 17.94
CA CYS A 369 8.50 22.39 18.71
C CYS A 369 9.64 22.86 17.80
N ALA A 370 9.90 22.19 16.67
CA ALA A 370 10.92 22.61 15.72
C ALA A 370 10.57 23.96 15.06
N LEU A 371 9.30 24.20 14.73
CA LEU A 371 8.82 25.50 14.23
C LEU A 371 9.00 26.60 15.27
N GLU A 372 8.69 26.34 16.54
CA GLU A 372 8.86 27.32 17.62
C GLU A 372 10.34 27.68 17.84
N LEU A 373 11.24 26.70 17.80
CA LEU A 373 12.69 26.96 17.86
C LEU A 373 13.17 27.83 16.69
N GLU A 374 12.64 27.60 15.48
CA GLU A 374 12.97 28.41 14.31
C GLU A 374 12.43 29.84 14.45
N ARG A 375 11.22 29.99 14.99
CA ARG A 375 10.59 31.29 15.27
C ARG A 375 11.41 32.11 16.26
N GLN A 376 11.87 31.50 17.35
CA GLN A 376 12.72 32.15 18.35
C GLN A 376 14.07 32.63 17.78
N GLN A 377 14.61 31.93 16.78
CA GLN A 377 15.83 32.35 16.08
C GLN A 377 15.60 33.50 15.10
N ASN A 378 14.36 33.69 14.62
CA ASN A 378 14.03 34.68 13.59
C ASN A 378 12.80 35.54 13.98
N PRO A 379 12.79 36.23 15.13
CA PRO A 379 11.61 36.94 15.63
C PRO A 379 11.17 38.09 14.72
N GLN A 380 12.11 38.68 13.97
CA GLN A 380 11.84 39.77 13.02
C GLN A 380 11.02 39.30 11.80
N ILE A 381 11.15 38.02 11.43
CA ILE A 381 10.52 37.45 10.23
C ILE A 381 9.29 36.63 10.61
N LEU A 382 9.34 35.89 11.72
CA LEU A 382 8.31 34.92 12.11
C LEU A 382 7.48 35.38 13.31
N GLY A 383 7.74 36.58 13.84
CA GLY A 383 7.05 37.17 14.98
C GLY A 383 7.54 36.66 16.34
N THR A 384 7.11 37.34 17.42
CA THR A 384 7.43 37.05 18.83
C THR A 384 6.48 36.09 19.52
#